data_AF-A0A1M7SYW3-F1
#
_entry.id   AF-A0A1M7SYW3-F1
#
_cell.length_a   1.000
_cell.length_b   1.000
_cell.length_c   1.000
_cell.angle_alpha   90.00
_cell.angle_beta   90.00
_cell.angle_gamma   90.00
#
_symmetry.space_group_name_H-M   'P 1'
#
loop_
_entity.id
_entity.type
_entity.pdbx_description
1 polymer ?
#
loop_
_entity_poly.entity_id
_entity_poly.type
_entity_poly.pdbx_seq_one_letter_code
_entity_poly.pdbx_strand_id
1 'polypeptide(L)'
;MKKVLVSFAIIMSLFSFLFLPSFTINTEAANKPVVIVIDPGHGGTGDRNLGAQYNGFSEKDLTLKVANAMKAELEKYDNVTVYLSRTTDGFISLEDRAAFAKSVNADFVYSIHFNASTEHNFYGSEVWTSAFGSFYQAGYDFGQIESSELSTLGLYQKGVKSKLGSTGKDYYGIIRASVARNIPCVIIEHAYLDHGYDLPLLKQADFTSKLGVCDATAVAKYFKLTSSSTGIDYSGYKFTSVKKPGAPVRQDLTDPDYCNVSVISYDKSSRNALVQMSTKDSQSPIIYFAYSYDGGKTFSYLQMWDRTQETQSFNVNIPKSVTNPIIVCRAYNNFELFTQSAPAVVPGY
;
A
#
# COMPACT_ATOMS: atom_id res chain seq x y z
N MET A 1 50.82 64.20 -75.55
CA MET A 1 49.92 64.72 -74.49
C MET A 1 48.82 63.69 -74.26
N LYS A 2 48.65 63.27 -73.01
CA LYS A 2 47.88 62.10 -72.58
C LYS A 2 46.37 62.27 -72.81
N LYS A 3 45.73 61.24 -73.38
CA LYS A 3 44.28 60.96 -73.28
C LYS A 3 44.14 59.64 -72.52
N VAL A 4 43.38 59.61 -71.42
CA VAL A 4 42.75 58.38 -70.93
C VAL A 4 41.41 58.78 -70.27
N LEU A 5 40.30 58.36 -70.90
CA LEU A 5 38.97 58.33 -70.29
C LEU A 5 38.94 57.21 -69.25
N VAL A 6 38.42 57.50 -68.06
CA VAL A 6 38.16 56.51 -67.01
C VAL A 6 36.72 56.02 -67.16
N SER A 7 36.55 54.76 -67.53
CA SER A 7 35.26 54.05 -67.50
C SER A 7 35.03 53.47 -66.11
N PHE A 8 33.90 53.78 -65.48
CA PHE A 8 33.43 53.15 -64.25
C PHE A 8 32.69 51.85 -64.61
N ALA A 9 33.24 50.69 -64.24
CA ALA A 9 32.56 49.40 -64.30
C ALA A 9 31.96 49.10 -62.91
N ILE A 10 30.64 48.96 -62.84
CA ILE A 10 29.91 48.53 -61.65
C ILE A 10 30.03 47.01 -61.55
N ILE A 11 30.77 46.52 -60.55
CA ILE A 11 30.84 45.10 -60.21
C ILE A 11 29.63 44.77 -59.34
N MET A 12 28.62 44.11 -59.92
CA MET A 12 27.55 43.46 -59.18
C MET A 12 28.10 42.17 -58.56
N SER A 13 28.36 42.19 -57.25
CA SER A 13 28.63 41.00 -56.45
C SER A 13 27.29 40.29 -56.17
N LEU A 14 27.04 39.16 -56.85
CA LEU A 14 26.00 38.22 -56.46
C LEU A 14 26.45 37.51 -55.17
N PHE A 15 25.92 37.95 -54.03
CA PHE A 15 25.93 37.17 -52.80
C PHE A 15 24.88 36.06 -52.92
N SER A 16 25.33 34.85 -53.26
CA SER A 16 24.52 33.63 -53.14
C SER A 16 24.34 33.31 -51.66
N PHE A 17 23.21 33.71 -51.08
CA PHE A 17 22.74 33.20 -49.79
C PHE A 17 22.43 31.71 -49.94
N LEU A 18 23.39 30.85 -49.58
CA LEU A 18 23.15 29.44 -49.31
C LEU A 18 22.28 29.36 -48.05
N PHE A 19 20.97 29.16 -48.25
CA PHE A 19 20.05 28.74 -47.20
C PHE A 19 20.44 27.33 -46.75
N LEU A 20 21.26 27.24 -45.70
CA LEU A 20 21.41 26.00 -44.95
C LEU A 20 20.17 25.86 -44.06
N PRO A 21 19.38 24.78 -44.17
CA PRO A 21 18.30 24.55 -43.23
C PRO A 21 18.92 24.37 -41.84
N SER A 22 18.60 25.28 -40.93
CA SER A 22 18.88 25.10 -39.50
C SER A 22 18.11 23.86 -39.05
N PHE A 23 18.80 22.72 -38.98
CA PHE A 23 18.32 21.56 -38.25
C PHE A 23 18.34 21.94 -36.77
N THR A 24 17.21 22.45 -36.28
CA THR A 24 16.96 22.49 -34.84
C THR A 24 16.82 21.04 -34.40
N ILE A 25 17.89 20.45 -33.87
CA ILE A 25 17.75 19.24 -33.08
C ILE A 25 16.94 19.64 -31.85
N ASN A 26 15.63 19.42 -31.90
CA ASN A 26 14.83 19.28 -30.69
C ASN A 26 15.38 18.07 -29.96
N THR A 27 16.39 18.32 -29.12
CA THR A 27 16.63 17.45 -27.98
C THR A 27 15.42 17.68 -27.09
N GLU A 28 14.35 16.90 -27.28
CA GLU A 28 13.47 16.64 -26.14
C GLU A 28 14.41 16.26 -25.00
N ALA A 29 14.42 17.06 -23.94
CA ALA A 29 15.23 16.76 -22.78
C ALA A 29 14.92 15.31 -22.41
N ALA A 30 15.91 14.41 -22.59
CA ALA A 30 15.73 12.99 -22.36
C ALA A 30 15.07 12.86 -20.98
N ASN A 31 13.82 12.38 -20.97
CA ASN A 31 13.02 12.38 -19.75
C ASN A 31 13.82 11.60 -18.71
N LYS A 32 14.16 12.21 -17.57
CA LYS A 32 15.04 11.56 -16.58
C LYS A 32 14.43 10.20 -16.19
N PRO A 33 15.21 9.11 -16.16
CA PRO A 33 14.70 7.81 -15.73
C PRO A 33 14.07 7.90 -14.35
N VAL A 34 12.94 7.21 -14.16
CA VAL A 34 12.36 6.98 -12.83
C VAL A 34 13.20 5.93 -12.12
N VAL A 35 13.77 6.29 -10.96
CA VAL A 35 14.61 5.40 -10.16
C VAL A 35 13.82 4.85 -8.98
N ILE A 36 13.56 3.56 -9.01
CA ILE A 36 12.82 2.82 -7.98
C ILE A 36 13.80 2.02 -7.13
N VAL A 37 13.67 2.10 -5.81
CA VAL A 37 14.33 1.16 -4.90
C VAL A 37 13.28 0.30 -4.25
N ILE A 38 13.42 -1.01 -4.40
CA ILE A 38 12.62 -2.00 -3.70
C ILE A 38 13.45 -2.49 -2.52
N ASP A 39 12.87 -2.45 -1.33
CA ASP A 39 13.50 -2.84 -0.08
C ASP A 39 12.85 -4.12 0.45
N PRO A 40 13.39 -5.31 0.15
CA PRO A 40 12.91 -6.53 0.77
C PRO A 40 13.20 -6.49 2.27
N GLY A 41 12.15 -6.40 3.08
CA GLY A 41 12.24 -6.33 4.54
C GLY A 41 13.09 -7.44 5.13
N HIS A 42 13.64 -7.20 6.32
CA HIS A 42 14.41 -8.20 7.09
C HIS A 42 15.66 -8.71 6.34
N GLY A 43 16.17 -9.89 6.70
CA GLY A 43 17.30 -10.56 6.04
C GLY A 43 18.49 -10.81 6.97
N GLY A 44 19.19 -11.91 6.73
CA GLY A 44 20.29 -12.40 7.55
C GLY A 44 19.84 -13.34 8.66
N THR A 45 20.65 -13.43 9.72
CA THR A 45 20.45 -14.34 10.86
C THR A 45 20.07 -13.59 12.13
N GLY A 46 19.50 -14.31 13.11
CA GLY A 46 19.07 -13.79 14.41
C GLY A 46 17.61 -13.34 14.42
N ASP A 47 16.92 -13.58 15.53
CA ASP A 47 15.44 -13.50 15.62
C ASP A 47 14.85 -12.17 15.15
N ARG A 48 15.56 -11.06 15.40
CA ARG A 48 15.12 -9.71 14.99
C ARG A 48 15.20 -9.45 13.48
N ASN A 49 15.89 -10.31 12.74
CA ASN A 49 16.17 -10.18 11.32
C ASN A 49 15.39 -11.18 10.46
N LEU A 50 14.60 -12.07 11.07
CA LEU A 50 13.82 -13.06 10.35
C LEU A 50 12.47 -12.52 9.87
N GLY A 51 11.93 -11.54 10.61
CA GLY A 51 10.54 -11.14 10.49
C GLY A 51 9.60 -12.20 11.06
N ALA A 52 8.35 -12.20 10.61
CA ALA A 52 7.34 -13.17 11.01
C ALA A 52 7.69 -14.59 10.52
N GLN A 53 7.60 -15.57 11.44
CA GLN A 53 7.91 -16.97 11.21
C GLN A 53 6.70 -17.85 11.59
N TYR A 54 5.78 -18.06 10.65
CA TYR A 54 4.52 -18.76 10.91
C TYR A 54 4.16 -19.73 9.78
N ASN A 55 3.50 -20.83 10.13
CA ASN A 55 2.91 -21.76 9.16
C ASN A 55 3.90 -22.30 8.08
N GLY A 56 5.19 -22.38 8.42
CA GLY A 56 6.27 -22.80 7.51
C GLY A 56 6.77 -21.69 6.57
N PHE A 57 6.26 -20.47 6.71
CA PHE A 57 6.73 -19.29 5.99
C PHE A 57 7.75 -18.51 6.81
N SER A 58 8.69 -17.90 6.11
CA SER A 58 9.65 -16.93 6.65
C SER A 58 9.48 -15.62 5.90
N GLU A 59 9.18 -14.54 6.63
CA GLU A 59 8.91 -13.24 6.02
C GLU A 59 10.10 -12.75 5.18
N LYS A 60 11.33 -12.86 5.67
CA LYS A 60 12.53 -12.46 4.90
C LYS A 60 12.67 -13.18 3.54
N ASP A 61 12.17 -14.41 3.42
CA ASP A 61 12.22 -15.17 2.18
C ASP A 61 11.09 -14.75 1.24
N LEU A 62 9.88 -14.54 1.79
CA LEU A 62 8.73 -14.08 1.01
C LEU A 62 8.96 -12.67 0.45
N THR A 63 9.47 -11.75 1.27
CA THR A 63 9.79 -10.37 0.85
C THR A 63 10.82 -10.34 -0.28
N LEU A 64 11.85 -11.19 -0.24
CA LEU A 64 12.82 -11.30 -1.32
C LEU A 64 12.20 -11.87 -2.61
N LYS A 65 11.29 -12.85 -2.51
CA LYS A 65 10.58 -13.40 -3.68
C LYS A 65 9.69 -12.35 -4.35
N VAL A 66 8.88 -11.64 -3.55
CA VAL A 66 8.00 -10.56 -4.03
C VAL A 66 8.83 -9.45 -4.68
N ALA A 67 9.90 -9.00 -4.02
CA ALA A 67 10.75 -7.94 -4.53
C ALA A 67 11.45 -8.29 -5.86
N ASN A 68 11.88 -9.55 -6.03
CA ASN A 68 12.44 -10.01 -7.30
C ASN A 68 11.39 -10.04 -8.41
N ALA A 69 10.16 -10.48 -8.13
CA ALA A 69 9.06 -10.46 -9.09
C ALA A 69 8.67 -9.02 -9.47
N MET A 70 8.58 -8.12 -8.49
CA MET A 70 8.32 -6.69 -8.70
C MET A 70 9.41 -6.04 -9.56
N LYS A 71 10.69 -6.33 -9.29
CA LYS A 71 11.81 -5.85 -10.11
C LYS A 71 11.69 -6.33 -11.55
N ALA A 72 11.49 -7.64 -11.76
CA ALA A 72 11.39 -8.21 -13.09
C ALA A 72 10.21 -7.65 -13.90
N GLU A 73 9.10 -7.30 -13.23
CA GLU A 73 7.96 -6.66 -13.87
C GLU A 73 8.24 -5.19 -14.21
N LEU A 74 8.79 -4.40 -13.27
CA LEU A 74 9.11 -2.99 -13.50
C LEU A 74 10.16 -2.76 -14.58
N GLU A 75 11.11 -3.68 -14.75
CA GLU A 75 12.13 -3.62 -15.81
C GLU A 75 11.57 -3.78 -17.23
N LYS A 76 10.29 -4.11 -17.39
CA LYS A 76 9.59 -4.13 -18.68
C LYS A 76 9.11 -2.76 -19.12
N TYR A 77 9.05 -1.78 -18.22
CA TYR A 77 8.61 -0.42 -18.51
C TYR A 77 9.76 0.44 -19.04
N ASP A 78 9.42 1.35 -19.93
CA ASP A 78 10.37 2.26 -20.55
C ASP A 78 10.86 3.29 -19.53
N ASN A 79 12.14 3.64 -19.60
CA ASN A 79 12.74 4.72 -18.79
C ASN A 79 12.63 4.53 -17.26
N VAL A 80 12.69 3.28 -16.80
CA VAL A 80 12.74 2.90 -15.38
C VAL A 80 14.07 2.25 -15.03
N THR A 81 14.63 2.60 -13.88
CA THR A 81 15.76 1.88 -13.27
C THR A 81 15.36 1.36 -11.91
N VAL A 82 15.53 0.05 -11.68
CA VAL A 82 15.09 -0.60 -10.45
C VAL A 82 16.27 -1.19 -9.68
N TYR A 83 16.39 -0.86 -8.41
CA TYR A 83 17.39 -1.40 -7.50
C TYR A 83 16.74 -2.18 -6.35
N LEU A 84 17.46 -3.16 -5.82
CA LEU A 84 17.10 -3.84 -4.58
C LEU A 84 18.06 -3.42 -3.46
N SER A 85 17.55 -3.13 -2.27
CA SER A 85 18.41 -2.84 -1.10
C SER A 85 19.22 -4.06 -0.66
N ARG A 86 18.71 -5.27 -0.91
CA ARG A 86 19.41 -6.56 -0.80
C ARG A 86 18.97 -7.52 -1.91
N THR A 87 19.92 -8.29 -2.42
CA THR A 87 19.67 -9.33 -3.45
C THR A 87 19.81 -10.76 -2.90
N THR A 88 20.28 -10.90 -1.65
CA THR A 88 20.48 -12.17 -0.96
C THR A 88 19.86 -12.12 0.45
N ASP A 89 19.91 -13.24 1.17
CA ASP A 89 19.55 -13.31 2.59
C ASP A 89 20.66 -12.71 3.49
N GLY A 90 20.90 -11.42 3.32
CA GLY A 90 21.88 -10.64 4.08
C GLY A 90 21.20 -9.59 4.96
N PHE A 91 21.78 -9.36 6.14
CA PHE A 91 21.38 -8.25 6.99
C PHE A 91 21.85 -6.92 6.38
N ILE A 92 20.94 -5.95 6.31
CA ILE A 92 21.24 -4.55 6.01
C ILE A 92 20.42 -3.66 6.95
N SER A 93 21.08 -2.68 7.57
CA SER A 93 20.44 -1.79 8.54
C SER A 93 19.46 -0.84 7.85
N LEU A 94 18.47 -0.31 8.60
CA LEU A 94 17.50 0.63 8.05
C LEU A 94 18.14 1.92 7.51
N GLU A 95 19.23 2.39 8.14
CA GLU A 95 19.98 3.54 7.69
C GLU A 95 20.77 3.26 6.40
N ASP A 96 21.35 2.06 6.27
CA ASP A 96 22.10 1.65 5.07
C ASP A 96 21.16 1.44 3.88
N ARG A 97 19.96 0.87 4.10
CA ARG A 97 18.90 0.77 3.07
C ARG A 97 18.57 2.15 2.49
N ALA A 98 18.32 3.12 3.36
CA ALA A 98 18.01 4.49 2.96
C ALA A 98 19.22 5.23 2.36
N ALA A 99 20.44 4.98 2.86
CA ALA A 99 21.67 5.55 2.32
C ALA A 99 21.94 5.02 0.90
N PHE A 100 21.74 3.73 0.66
CA PHE A 100 21.81 3.13 -0.66
C PHE A 100 20.80 3.79 -1.61
N ALA A 101 19.54 3.92 -1.19
CA ALA A 101 18.51 4.59 -1.99
C ALA A 101 18.89 6.03 -2.36
N LYS A 102 19.49 6.76 -1.42
CA LYS A 102 20.03 8.10 -1.68
C LYS A 102 21.17 8.07 -2.69
N SER A 103 22.09 7.11 -2.59
CA SER A 103 23.27 7.02 -3.46
C SER A 103 22.91 6.79 -4.93
N VAL A 104 21.80 6.11 -5.20
CA VAL A 104 21.28 5.87 -6.56
C VAL A 104 20.29 6.93 -7.03
N ASN A 105 20.04 7.98 -6.23
CA ASN A 105 19.05 9.03 -6.50
C ASN A 105 17.62 8.49 -6.69
N ALA A 106 17.20 7.56 -5.82
CA ALA A 106 15.86 7.00 -5.85
C ALA A 106 14.77 8.09 -5.77
N ASP A 107 13.77 7.97 -6.64
CA ASP A 107 12.56 8.80 -6.63
C ASP A 107 11.53 8.26 -5.62
N PHE A 108 11.57 6.95 -5.31
CA PHE A 108 10.71 6.31 -4.31
C PHE A 108 11.33 5.01 -3.76
N VAL A 109 11.13 4.74 -2.47
CA VAL A 109 11.44 3.45 -1.82
C VAL A 109 10.17 2.67 -1.46
N TYR A 110 10.07 1.42 -1.93
CA TYR A 110 8.99 0.49 -1.58
C TYR A 110 9.52 -0.62 -0.69
N SER A 111 9.18 -0.60 0.59
CA SER A 111 9.62 -1.62 1.55
C SER A 111 8.57 -2.72 1.63
N ILE A 112 8.97 -3.95 1.31
CA ILE A 112 8.10 -5.11 1.13
C ILE A 112 8.09 -5.92 2.42
N HIS A 113 6.91 -6.18 2.96
CA HIS A 113 6.71 -6.85 4.25
C HIS A 113 5.47 -7.76 4.28
N PHE A 114 5.41 -8.63 5.28
CA PHE A 114 4.23 -9.41 5.64
C PHE A 114 3.94 -9.26 7.12
N ASN A 115 2.65 -9.32 7.46
CA ASN A 115 2.18 -9.01 8.78
C ASN A 115 2.08 -10.25 9.68
N ALA A 116 1.98 -10.01 10.98
CA ALA A 116 1.55 -10.96 11.99
C ALA A 116 0.94 -10.19 13.16
N SER A 117 -0.05 -10.78 13.83
CA SER A 117 -0.73 -10.19 14.97
C SER A 117 -0.49 -11.02 16.23
N THR A 118 -0.38 -10.35 17.39
CA THR A 118 -0.13 -11.05 18.67
C THR A 118 -1.18 -12.10 18.99
N GLU A 119 -2.45 -11.81 18.70
CA GLU A 119 -3.59 -12.71 18.95
C GLU A 119 -3.96 -13.55 17.71
N HIS A 120 -3.18 -13.49 16.63
CA HIS A 120 -3.40 -14.24 15.38
C HIS A 120 -4.82 -14.12 14.83
N ASN A 121 -5.41 -12.92 14.89
CA ASN A 121 -6.82 -12.66 14.59
C ASN A 121 -7.05 -11.60 13.50
N PHE A 122 -6.02 -10.88 13.06
CA PHE A 122 -6.11 -9.91 11.96
C PHE A 122 -5.64 -10.51 10.62
N TYR A 123 -6.14 -9.97 9.50
CA TYR A 123 -5.82 -10.43 8.14
C TYR A 123 -5.95 -9.32 7.10
N GLY A 124 -5.40 -9.51 5.91
CA GLY A 124 -5.45 -8.54 4.82
C GLY A 124 -4.19 -7.66 4.73
N SER A 125 -4.26 -6.67 3.85
CA SER A 125 -3.15 -5.82 3.46
C SER A 125 -3.28 -4.37 3.93
N GLU A 126 -2.15 -3.73 4.16
CA GLU A 126 -2.05 -2.31 4.53
C GLU A 126 -0.80 -1.65 3.98
N VAL A 127 -0.88 -0.34 3.79
CA VAL A 127 0.26 0.48 3.40
C VAL A 127 0.56 1.47 4.51
N TRP A 128 1.81 1.52 4.95
CA TRP A 128 2.29 2.53 5.90
C TRP A 128 3.10 3.60 5.19
N THR A 129 2.81 4.86 5.48
CA THR A 129 3.51 6.03 4.92
C THR A 129 3.99 6.97 6.03
N SER A 130 4.81 7.95 5.64
CA SER A 130 5.21 9.06 6.51
C SER A 130 3.98 9.86 6.92
N ALA A 131 3.96 10.37 8.15
CA ALA A 131 2.93 11.28 8.64
C ALA A 131 3.07 12.71 8.08
N PHE A 132 4.15 13.04 7.38
CA PHE A 132 4.57 14.42 7.15
C PHE A 132 4.47 14.89 5.70
N GLY A 133 3.75 16.00 5.50
CA GLY A 133 3.85 16.85 4.32
C GLY A 133 3.75 16.09 2.99
N SER A 134 4.66 16.37 2.06
CA SER A 134 4.66 15.77 0.73
C SER A 134 4.96 14.27 0.75
N PHE A 135 5.61 13.76 1.79
CA PHE A 135 5.88 12.32 1.92
C PHE A 135 4.61 11.54 2.30
N TYR A 136 3.77 12.10 3.18
CA TYR A 136 2.42 11.58 3.42
C TYR A 136 1.60 11.60 2.13
N GLN A 137 1.58 12.73 1.42
CA GLN A 137 0.83 12.85 0.17
C GLN A 137 1.26 11.78 -0.85
N ALA A 138 2.56 11.68 -1.13
CA ALA A 138 3.09 10.72 -2.10
C ALA A 138 2.78 9.25 -1.72
N GLY A 139 2.98 8.89 -0.45
CA GLY A 139 2.72 7.52 -0.02
C GLY A 139 1.24 7.18 0.15
N TYR A 140 0.39 8.15 0.48
CA TYR A 140 -1.06 7.95 0.48
C TYR A 140 -1.61 7.82 -0.94
N ASP A 141 -1.14 8.64 -1.87
CA ASP A 141 -1.51 8.58 -3.28
C ASP A 141 -1.14 7.23 -3.89
N PHE A 142 0.11 6.76 -3.70
CA PHE A 142 0.52 5.42 -4.09
C PHE A 142 -0.29 4.34 -3.36
N GLY A 143 -0.44 4.44 -2.04
CA GLY A 143 -1.07 3.42 -1.23
C GLY A 143 -2.54 3.17 -1.58
N GLN A 144 -3.26 4.17 -2.09
CA GLN A 144 -4.62 3.97 -2.61
C GLN A 144 -4.64 3.12 -3.88
N ILE A 145 -3.67 3.32 -4.78
CA ILE A 145 -3.52 2.52 -5.99
C ILE A 145 -3.15 1.10 -5.59
N GLU A 146 -2.12 0.94 -4.76
CA GLU A 146 -1.65 -0.33 -4.22
C GLU A 146 -2.79 -1.13 -3.58
N SER A 147 -3.57 -0.49 -2.72
CA SER A 147 -4.72 -1.10 -2.05
C SER A 147 -5.77 -1.59 -3.06
N SER A 148 -6.00 -0.84 -4.14
CA SER A 148 -6.90 -1.28 -5.22
C SER A 148 -6.33 -2.50 -5.95
N GLU A 149 -5.04 -2.52 -6.27
CA GLU A 149 -4.42 -3.64 -6.97
C GLU A 149 -4.43 -4.92 -6.11
N LEU A 150 -4.01 -4.84 -4.84
CA LEU A 150 -3.99 -5.99 -3.93
C LEU A 150 -5.39 -6.59 -3.71
N SER A 151 -6.43 -5.74 -3.73
CA SER A 151 -7.81 -6.22 -3.61
C SER A 151 -8.22 -7.18 -4.74
N THR A 152 -7.63 -7.02 -5.94
CA THR A 152 -7.89 -7.92 -7.08
C THR A 152 -7.34 -9.33 -6.88
N LEU A 153 -6.40 -9.49 -5.94
CA LEU A 153 -5.84 -10.79 -5.53
C LEU A 153 -6.61 -11.43 -4.37
N GLY A 154 -7.71 -10.82 -3.92
CA GLY A 154 -8.53 -11.31 -2.82
C GLY A 154 -8.05 -10.90 -1.43
N LEU A 155 -7.05 -10.01 -1.33
CA LEU A 155 -6.59 -9.48 -0.05
C LEU A 155 -7.55 -8.41 0.47
N TYR A 156 -7.92 -8.54 1.74
CA TYR A 156 -8.77 -7.55 2.40
C TYR A 156 -8.03 -6.25 2.68
N GLN A 157 -8.64 -5.10 2.41
CA GLN A 157 -7.95 -3.81 2.43
C GLN A 157 -8.14 -3.04 3.74
N LYS A 158 -7.09 -2.97 4.55
CA LYS A 158 -7.03 -2.17 5.81
C LYS A 158 -6.66 -0.71 5.56
N GLY A 159 -6.26 -0.38 4.33
CA GLY A 159 -6.04 0.98 3.84
C GLY A 159 -4.65 1.55 4.13
N VAL A 160 -4.50 2.85 3.87
CA VAL A 160 -3.23 3.57 4.03
C VAL A 160 -3.19 4.30 5.35
N LYS A 161 -2.08 4.12 6.08
CA LYS A 161 -1.93 4.60 7.47
C LYS A 161 -0.61 5.31 7.68
N SER A 162 -0.55 6.10 8.73
CA SER A 162 0.68 6.68 9.25
C SER A 162 0.71 6.50 10.77
N LYS A 163 1.91 6.47 11.34
CA LYS A 163 2.09 6.26 12.78
C LYS A 163 3.28 7.07 13.27
N LEU A 164 3.07 7.84 14.34
CA LEU A 164 4.15 8.52 15.04
C LEU A 164 4.63 7.70 16.23
N GLY A 165 5.96 7.64 16.40
CA GLY A 165 6.58 7.13 17.61
C GLY A 165 6.56 8.14 18.76
N SER A 166 7.06 7.74 19.92
CA SER A 166 7.09 8.56 21.15
C SER A 166 7.85 9.89 20.99
N THR A 167 8.80 9.97 20.06
CA THR A 167 9.55 11.20 19.76
C THR A 167 8.83 12.14 18.78
N GLY A 168 7.59 11.82 18.38
CA GLY A 168 6.83 12.58 17.38
C GLY A 168 7.39 12.49 15.96
N LYS A 169 8.22 11.49 15.65
CA LYS A 169 8.72 11.17 14.30
C LYS A 169 7.99 9.96 13.73
N ASP A 170 8.12 9.71 12.44
CA ASP A 170 7.63 8.47 11.81
C ASP A 170 8.09 7.25 12.61
N TYR A 171 7.15 6.38 12.96
CA TYR A 171 7.39 5.19 13.79
C TYR A 171 8.30 4.20 13.08
N TYR A 172 7.98 3.87 11.83
CA TYR A 172 8.71 2.92 11.02
C TYR A 172 10.08 3.48 10.61
N GLY A 173 11.13 2.73 10.93
CA GLY A 173 12.50 3.21 10.79
C GLY A 173 12.93 3.44 9.35
N ILE A 174 12.54 2.59 8.40
CA ILE A 174 12.87 2.78 6.98
C ILE A 174 12.22 4.02 6.38
N ILE A 175 10.95 4.28 6.72
CA ILE A 175 10.23 5.50 6.32
C ILE A 175 10.96 6.72 6.88
N ARG A 176 11.24 6.71 8.19
CA ARG A 176 11.95 7.80 8.86
C ARG A 176 13.35 8.05 8.25
N ALA A 177 14.12 7.00 7.96
CA ALA A 177 15.46 7.10 7.41
C ALA A 177 15.47 7.62 5.95
N SER A 178 14.48 7.22 5.15
CA SER A 178 14.28 7.68 3.77
C SER A 178 13.83 9.15 3.72
N VAL A 179 12.85 9.52 4.55
CA VAL A 179 12.37 10.91 4.67
C VAL A 179 13.49 11.84 5.10
N ALA A 180 14.36 11.43 6.04
CA ALA A 180 15.54 12.20 6.44
C ALA A 180 16.54 12.46 5.30
N ARG A 181 16.46 11.67 4.21
CA ARG A 181 17.28 11.80 2.98
C ARG A 181 16.51 12.43 1.81
N ASN A 182 15.30 12.94 2.10
CA ASN A 182 14.37 13.53 1.14
C ASN A 182 13.92 12.54 0.05
N ILE A 183 13.54 11.32 0.45
CA ILE A 183 13.06 10.27 -0.44
C ILE A 183 11.68 9.78 0.07
N PRO A 184 10.62 9.82 -0.74
CA PRO A 184 9.36 9.15 -0.43
C PRO A 184 9.56 7.67 -0.16
N CYS A 185 8.87 7.15 0.85
CA CYS A 185 8.96 5.75 1.23
C CYS A 185 7.63 5.26 1.79
N VAL A 186 7.25 4.03 1.43
CA VAL A 186 6.15 3.29 2.01
C VAL A 186 6.60 1.91 2.45
N ILE A 187 5.87 1.33 3.40
CA ILE A 187 5.90 -0.11 3.67
C ILE A 187 4.60 -0.70 3.14
N ILE A 188 4.69 -1.79 2.39
CA ILE A 188 3.56 -2.59 1.93
C ILE A 188 3.54 -3.87 2.77
N GLU A 189 2.53 -4.00 3.62
CA GLU A 189 2.24 -5.20 4.40
C GLU A 189 1.20 -6.01 3.64
N HIS A 190 1.61 -7.10 2.99
CA HIS A 190 0.78 -7.78 2.00
C HIS A 190 -0.31 -8.66 2.62
N ALA A 191 0.04 -9.47 3.61
CA ALA A 191 -0.83 -10.48 4.19
C ALA A 191 -0.32 -10.90 5.56
N TYR A 192 -1.20 -11.46 6.39
CA TYR A 192 -0.88 -11.99 7.70
C TYR A 192 -0.44 -13.45 7.59
N LEU A 193 0.79 -13.75 7.99
CA LEU A 193 1.34 -15.11 7.91
C LEU A 193 0.71 -16.09 8.91
N ASP A 194 -0.02 -15.57 9.88
CA ASP A 194 -0.55 -16.25 11.06
C ASP A 194 -2.08 -16.37 11.09
N HIS A 195 -2.78 -15.91 10.05
CA HIS A 195 -4.26 -15.93 10.02
C HIS A 195 -4.85 -16.86 8.95
N GLY A 196 -5.91 -17.58 9.31
CA GLY A 196 -6.57 -18.57 8.44
C GLY A 196 -7.26 -18.01 7.19
N TYR A 197 -7.49 -16.69 7.13
CA TYR A 197 -8.06 -16.01 5.96
C TYR A 197 -7.03 -15.81 4.85
N ASP A 198 -5.81 -15.39 5.20
CA ASP A 198 -4.74 -15.11 4.23
C ASP A 198 -3.95 -16.38 3.88
N LEU A 199 -3.88 -17.34 4.81
CA LEU A 199 -3.11 -18.57 4.65
C LEU A 199 -3.42 -19.37 3.36
N PRO A 200 -4.68 -19.50 2.90
CA PRO A 200 -4.98 -20.14 1.62
C PRO A 200 -4.36 -19.43 0.41
N LEU A 201 -4.28 -18.09 0.43
CA LEU A 201 -3.63 -17.32 -0.63
C LEU A 201 -2.11 -17.52 -0.59
N LEU A 202 -1.50 -17.42 0.59
CA LEU A 202 -0.07 -17.62 0.81
C LEU A 202 0.43 -19.00 0.35
N LYS A 203 -0.43 -20.02 0.39
CA LYS A 203 -0.12 -21.39 -0.05
C LYS A 203 -0.18 -21.58 -1.57
N GLN A 204 -0.72 -20.63 -2.33
CA GLN A 204 -0.74 -20.74 -3.80
C GLN A 204 0.68 -20.53 -4.33
N ALA A 205 1.14 -21.44 -5.20
CA ALA A 205 2.52 -21.48 -5.66
C ALA A 205 2.97 -20.19 -6.38
N ASP A 206 2.05 -19.46 -6.99
CA ASP A 206 2.32 -18.24 -7.75
C ASP A 206 1.97 -16.94 -6.99
N PHE A 207 1.51 -17.02 -5.74
CA PHE A 207 0.99 -15.86 -5.02
C PHE A 207 2.05 -14.77 -4.82
N THR A 208 3.26 -15.12 -4.40
CA THR A 208 4.34 -14.12 -4.23
C THR A 208 4.74 -13.45 -5.54
N SER A 209 4.65 -14.17 -6.66
CA SER A 209 4.91 -13.60 -7.98
C SER A 209 3.79 -12.66 -8.41
N LYS A 210 2.52 -13.04 -8.14
CA LYS A 210 1.37 -12.18 -8.36
C LYS A 210 1.44 -10.90 -7.53
N LEU A 211 1.86 -10.97 -6.26
CA LEU A 211 2.11 -9.80 -5.42
C LEU A 211 3.13 -8.88 -6.08
N GLY A 212 4.32 -9.38 -6.44
CA GLY A 212 5.33 -8.51 -7.07
C GLY A 212 4.85 -7.83 -8.36
N VAL A 213 4.09 -8.53 -9.21
CA VAL A 213 3.47 -7.95 -10.42
C VAL A 213 2.40 -6.90 -10.07
N CYS A 214 1.66 -7.13 -9.00
CA CYS A 214 0.65 -6.22 -8.45
C CYS A 214 1.31 -4.92 -7.99
N ASP A 215 2.34 -5.00 -7.15
CA ASP A 215 3.11 -3.85 -6.66
C ASP A 215 3.73 -3.07 -7.83
N ALA A 216 4.31 -3.77 -8.80
CA ALA A 216 4.90 -3.16 -9.99
C ALA A 216 3.86 -2.40 -10.83
N THR A 217 2.65 -2.96 -10.94
CA THR A 217 1.53 -2.33 -11.64
C THR A 217 1.05 -1.07 -10.91
N ALA A 218 0.99 -1.09 -9.57
CA ALA A 218 0.66 0.10 -8.79
C ALA A 218 1.71 1.21 -8.95
N VAL A 219 3.00 0.84 -8.94
CA VAL A 219 4.12 1.77 -9.21
C VAL A 219 4.01 2.34 -10.62
N ALA A 220 3.73 1.50 -11.62
CA ALA A 220 3.58 1.94 -13.00
C ALA A 220 2.40 2.88 -13.20
N LYS A 221 1.27 2.63 -12.53
CA LYS A 221 0.11 3.54 -12.50
C LYS A 221 0.43 4.86 -11.80
N TYR A 222 1.13 4.82 -10.68
CA TYR A 222 1.51 6.02 -9.91
C TYR A 222 2.44 6.94 -10.71
N PHE A 223 3.48 6.38 -11.32
CA PHE A 223 4.43 7.13 -12.17
C PHE A 223 3.96 7.31 -13.61
N LYS A 224 2.79 6.76 -13.97
CA LYS A 224 2.19 6.83 -15.31
C LYS A 224 3.12 6.30 -16.41
N LEU A 225 3.76 5.18 -16.12
CA LEU A 225 4.75 4.55 -16.97
C LEU A 225 4.12 3.93 -18.22
N THR A 226 4.94 3.76 -19.25
CA THR A 226 4.60 3.05 -20.49
C THR A 226 5.59 1.92 -20.73
N SER A 227 5.19 0.93 -21.51
CA SER A 227 6.05 -0.20 -21.89
C SER A 227 5.89 -0.48 -23.38
N SER A 228 6.89 -0.11 -24.17
CA SER A 228 6.93 -0.38 -25.60
C SER A 228 7.03 -1.88 -25.91
N SER A 229 7.59 -2.66 -24.97
CA SER A 229 7.75 -4.12 -25.12
C SER A 229 6.46 -4.91 -24.89
N THR A 230 5.57 -4.43 -24.02
CA THR A 230 4.31 -5.12 -23.67
C THR A 230 3.06 -4.42 -24.24
N GLY A 231 3.20 -3.17 -24.70
CA GLY A 231 2.09 -2.34 -25.17
C GLY A 231 1.26 -1.71 -24.05
N ILE A 232 1.66 -1.85 -22.79
CA ILE A 232 0.99 -1.23 -21.64
C ILE A 232 1.27 0.28 -21.61
N ASP A 233 0.23 1.08 -21.39
CA ASP A 233 0.33 2.54 -21.31
C ASP A 233 -0.53 3.08 -20.14
N TYR A 234 0.15 3.58 -19.10
CA TYR A 234 -0.49 4.27 -17.96
C TYR A 234 -0.33 5.79 -18.00
N SER A 235 0.14 6.40 -19.10
CA SER A 235 0.28 7.86 -19.24
C SER A 235 -1.03 8.61 -18.95
N GLY A 236 -2.16 7.99 -19.33
CA GLY A 236 -3.52 8.49 -19.10
C GLY A 236 -4.10 8.18 -17.72
N TYR A 237 -3.46 7.33 -16.90
CA TYR A 237 -4.01 6.88 -15.62
C TYR A 237 -4.25 8.05 -14.67
N LYS A 238 -5.40 8.02 -13.98
CA LYS A 238 -5.83 9.07 -13.04
C LYS A 238 -6.05 8.44 -11.67
N PHE A 239 -5.52 9.11 -10.66
CA PHE A 239 -5.84 8.86 -9.25
C PHE A 239 -6.11 10.20 -8.56
N THR A 240 -6.89 10.15 -7.48
CA THR A 240 -7.17 11.34 -6.67
C THR A 240 -6.05 11.55 -5.69
N SER A 241 -5.28 12.63 -5.89
CA SER A 241 -4.23 13.01 -4.95
C SER A 241 -4.84 13.60 -3.68
N VAL A 242 -4.38 13.15 -2.52
CA VAL A 242 -4.78 13.76 -1.25
C VAL A 242 -4.10 15.11 -1.05
N LYS A 243 -4.70 15.99 -0.25
CA LYS A 243 -4.09 17.27 0.06
C LYS A 243 -2.85 17.05 0.94
N LYS A 244 -1.72 17.70 0.58
CA LYS A 244 -0.56 17.80 1.46
C LYS A 244 -0.98 18.34 2.83
N PRO A 245 -0.79 17.57 3.92
CA PRO A 245 -1.20 17.99 5.24
C PRO A 245 -0.27 19.11 5.77
N GLY A 246 -0.86 20.09 6.45
CA GLY A 246 -0.13 21.19 7.09
C GLY A 246 0.46 20.84 8.46
N ALA A 247 0.01 19.72 9.05
CA ALA A 247 0.48 19.16 10.31
C ALA A 247 0.63 17.64 10.16
N PRO A 248 1.37 16.95 11.04
CA PRO A 248 1.54 15.50 10.95
C PRO A 248 0.19 14.77 11.04
N VAL A 249 -0.07 13.85 10.12
CA VAL A 249 -1.23 12.96 10.19
C VAL A 249 -0.94 11.90 11.25
N ARG A 250 -1.82 11.79 12.25
CA ARG A 250 -1.61 10.91 13.39
C ARG A 250 -2.43 9.65 13.23
N GLN A 251 -1.95 8.56 13.82
CA GLN A 251 -2.75 7.37 14.01
C GLN A 251 -3.98 7.69 14.85
N ASP A 252 -5.07 6.96 14.59
CA ASP A 252 -6.19 6.94 15.50
C ASP A 252 -5.78 6.25 16.81
N LEU A 253 -6.21 6.84 17.93
CA LEU A 253 -5.92 6.35 19.29
C LEU A 253 -7.20 6.16 20.10
N THR A 254 -8.37 6.34 19.48
CA THR A 254 -9.67 6.16 20.10
C THR A 254 -10.37 4.94 19.53
N ASP A 255 -11.16 4.28 20.37
CA ASP A 255 -12.08 3.24 19.91
C ASP A 255 -13.18 3.87 19.03
N PRO A 256 -13.83 3.08 18.14
CA PRO A 256 -14.96 3.55 17.35
C PRO A 256 -16.02 4.32 18.15
N ASP A 257 -16.57 5.39 17.59
CA ASP A 257 -17.56 6.29 18.22
C ASP A 257 -18.71 5.53 18.91
N TYR A 258 -19.26 4.50 18.26
CA TYR A 258 -20.26 3.61 18.84
C TYR A 258 -20.32 2.25 18.14
N CYS A 259 -20.86 1.24 18.83
CA CYS A 259 -21.25 -0.05 18.28
C CYS A 259 -22.59 -0.46 18.88
N ASN A 260 -23.64 -0.54 18.07
CA ASN A 260 -24.99 -0.94 18.49
C ASN A 260 -25.37 -2.27 17.83
N VAL A 261 -26.13 -3.09 18.54
CA VAL A 261 -26.60 -4.38 18.04
C VAL A 261 -28.07 -4.61 18.38
N SER A 262 -28.80 -5.24 17.48
CA SER A 262 -30.17 -5.71 17.69
C SER A 262 -30.38 -7.08 17.05
N VAL A 263 -31.19 -7.94 17.68
CA VAL A 263 -31.63 -9.20 17.09
C VAL A 263 -32.95 -8.96 16.39
N ILE A 264 -32.93 -9.05 15.06
CA ILE A 264 -34.10 -8.77 14.20
C ILE A 264 -35.08 -9.94 14.22
N SER A 265 -34.58 -11.17 14.13
CA SER A 265 -35.38 -12.38 14.20
C SER A 265 -34.56 -13.57 14.67
N TYR A 266 -35.26 -14.60 15.14
CA TYR A 266 -34.64 -15.85 15.57
C TYR A 266 -35.51 -17.05 15.15
N ASP A 267 -34.91 -17.98 14.39
CA ASP A 267 -35.52 -19.25 14.05
C ASP A 267 -35.06 -20.34 15.01
N LYS A 268 -35.97 -20.81 15.86
CA LYS A 268 -35.71 -21.86 16.85
C LYS A 268 -35.32 -23.21 16.23
N SER A 269 -35.82 -23.50 15.03
CA SER A 269 -35.59 -24.80 14.37
C SER A 269 -34.16 -24.91 13.85
N SER A 270 -33.68 -23.87 13.15
CA SER A 270 -32.32 -23.79 12.63
C SER A 270 -31.30 -23.22 13.64
N ARG A 271 -31.79 -22.63 14.74
CA ARG A 271 -31.02 -21.88 15.74
C ARG A 271 -30.21 -20.74 15.14
N ASN A 272 -30.79 -20.07 14.16
CA ASN A 272 -30.18 -18.94 13.48
C ASN A 272 -30.83 -17.63 13.90
N ALA A 273 -30.02 -16.68 14.37
CA ALA A 273 -30.44 -15.31 14.68
C ALA A 273 -30.01 -14.36 13.57
N LEU A 274 -30.96 -13.62 12.98
CA LEU A 274 -30.64 -12.48 12.13
C LEU A 274 -30.33 -11.28 13.04
N VAL A 275 -29.09 -10.82 12.97
CA VAL A 275 -28.58 -9.71 13.77
C VAL A 275 -28.35 -8.51 12.86
N GLN A 276 -28.68 -7.31 13.35
CA GLN A 276 -28.30 -6.05 12.73
C GLN A 276 -27.37 -5.30 13.67
N MET A 277 -26.23 -4.87 13.14
CA MET A 277 -25.24 -4.07 13.83
C MET A 277 -25.10 -2.71 13.15
N SER A 278 -24.95 -1.64 13.93
CA SER A 278 -24.57 -0.32 13.42
C SER A 278 -23.38 0.24 14.17
N THR A 279 -22.46 0.87 13.45
CA THR A 279 -21.21 1.38 14.00
C THR A 279 -20.67 2.51 13.16
N LYS A 280 -19.89 3.38 13.78
CA LYS A 280 -19.16 4.45 13.12
C LYS A 280 -17.87 4.74 13.88
N ASP A 281 -16.90 5.25 13.15
CA ASP A 281 -15.75 5.95 13.69
C ASP A 281 -15.54 7.19 12.81
N SER A 282 -15.48 8.36 13.46
CA SER A 282 -15.36 9.65 12.78
C SER A 282 -13.93 9.97 12.36
N GLN A 283 -12.94 9.29 12.96
CA GLN A 283 -11.53 9.55 12.75
C GLN A 283 -10.91 8.55 11.76
N SER A 284 -11.39 7.31 11.75
CA SER A 284 -10.87 6.29 10.85
C SER A 284 -11.93 5.29 10.37
N PRO A 285 -11.68 4.54 9.28
CA PRO A 285 -12.65 3.57 8.78
C PRO A 285 -12.81 2.36 9.71
N ILE A 286 -14.04 1.88 9.88
CA ILE A 286 -14.33 0.55 10.43
C ILE A 286 -13.94 -0.50 9.40
N ILE A 287 -13.19 -1.52 9.80
CA ILE A 287 -12.69 -2.58 8.89
C ILE A 287 -13.14 -3.98 9.30
N TYR A 288 -13.38 -4.24 10.59
CA TYR A 288 -13.92 -5.52 11.02
C TYR A 288 -15.06 -5.37 12.00
N PHE A 289 -15.79 -6.47 12.13
CA PHE A 289 -16.57 -6.73 13.33
C PHE A 289 -16.36 -8.17 13.81
N ALA A 290 -16.66 -8.42 15.07
CA ALA A 290 -16.82 -9.77 15.60
C ALA A 290 -18.13 -9.83 16.39
N TYR A 291 -18.69 -11.03 16.50
CA TYR A 291 -19.88 -11.26 17.31
C TYR A 291 -19.65 -12.39 18.32
N SER A 292 -20.37 -12.31 19.41
CA SER A 292 -20.46 -13.32 20.47
C SER A 292 -21.92 -13.72 20.62
N TYR A 293 -22.17 -14.97 21.01
CA TYR A 293 -23.50 -15.47 21.39
C TYR A 293 -23.58 -15.88 22.87
N ASP A 294 -22.50 -15.72 23.63
CA ASP A 294 -22.38 -16.13 25.03
C ASP A 294 -22.16 -14.95 25.99
N GLY A 295 -22.60 -13.75 25.58
CA GLY A 295 -22.49 -12.52 26.35
C GLY A 295 -21.09 -11.91 26.35
N GLY A 296 -20.30 -12.15 25.31
CA GLY A 296 -18.96 -11.59 25.13
C GLY A 296 -17.83 -12.39 25.80
N LYS A 297 -18.06 -13.66 26.16
CA LYS A 297 -17.00 -14.52 26.71
C LYS A 297 -16.11 -15.07 25.60
N THR A 298 -16.72 -15.45 24.49
CA THR A 298 -16.03 -15.85 23.26
C THR A 298 -16.56 -15.05 22.08
N PHE A 299 -15.67 -14.75 21.12
CA PHE A 299 -16.01 -14.03 19.90
C PHE A 299 -15.71 -14.90 18.68
N SER A 300 -16.48 -14.67 17.62
CA SER A 300 -16.17 -15.17 16.28
C SER A 300 -14.80 -14.68 15.83
N TYR A 301 -14.25 -15.33 14.79
CA TYR A 301 -13.22 -14.69 13.99
C TYR A 301 -13.70 -13.34 13.45
N LEU A 302 -12.77 -12.43 13.20
CA LEU A 302 -13.07 -11.13 12.60
C LEU A 302 -13.77 -11.32 11.25
N GLN A 303 -14.90 -10.66 11.09
CA GLN A 303 -15.69 -10.59 9.87
C GLN A 303 -15.45 -9.24 9.21
N MET A 304 -15.51 -9.18 7.88
CA MET A 304 -15.33 -7.95 7.12
C MET A 304 -16.50 -6.99 7.35
N TRP A 305 -16.18 -5.72 7.61
CA TRP A 305 -17.17 -4.66 7.57
C TRP A 305 -17.31 -4.10 6.15
N ASP A 306 -18.55 -3.96 5.68
CA ASP A 306 -18.84 -3.21 4.45
C ASP A 306 -18.74 -1.70 4.74
N ARG A 307 -17.63 -1.14 4.27
CA ARG A 307 -17.24 0.26 4.50
C ARG A 307 -18.12 1.27 3.78
N THR A 308 -19.05 0.82 2.93
CA THR A 308 -20.00 1.70 2.24
C THR A 308 -21.25 2.01 3.08
N GLN A 309 -21.40 1.35 4.23
CA GLN A 309 -22.57 1.47 5.09
C GLN A 309 -22.20 1.59 6.58
N GLU A 310 -23.05 2.27 7.35
CA GLU A 310 -22.94 2.37 8.81
C GLU A 310 -23.74 1.26 9.53
N THR A 311 -24.46 0.41 8.78
CA THR A 311 -25.27 -0.69 9.32
C THR A 311 -25.12 -1.93 8.45
N GLN A 312 -24.96 -3.09 9.09
CA GLN A 312 -24.81 -4.38 8.42
C GLN A 312 -25.62 -5.45 9.15
N SER A 313 -26.30 -6.31 8.39
CA SER A 313 -27.03 -7.46 8.93
C SER A 313 -26.30 -8.76 8.61
N PHE A 314 -26.32 -9.70 9.55
CA PHE A 314 -25.66 -11.01 9.40
C PHE A 314 -26.35 -12.07 10.24
N ASN A 315 -26.09 -13.33 9.91
CA ASN A 315 -26.63 -14.49 10.61
C ASN A 315 -25.67 -14.97 11.69
N VAL A 316 -26.19 -15.26 12.88
CA VAL A 316 -25.46 -15.88 13.98
C VAL A 316 -26.07 -17.26 14.23
N ASN A 317 -25.30 -18.31 13.93
CA ASN A 317 -25.69 -19.69 14.26
C ASN A 317 -25.34 -19.98 15.73
N ILE A 318 -26.36 -20.26 16.54
CA ILE A 318 -26.21 -20.43 17.99
C ILE A 318 -26.09 -21.94 18.30
N PRO A 319 -24.95 -22.42 18.86
CA PRO A 319 -24.77 -23.83 19.17
C PRO A 319 -25.82 -24.38 20.14
N LYS A 320 -26.19 -25.66 20.00
CA LYS A 320 -27.19 -26.33 20.86
C LYS A 320 -26.88 -26.26 22.36
N SER A 321 -25.60 -26.20 22.71
CA SER A 321 -25.11 -26.08 24.09
C SER A 321 -25.43 -24.74 24.76
N VAL A 322 -25.75 -23.70 24.00
CA VAL A 322 -26.07 -22.37 24.54
C VAL A 322 -27.57 -22.30 24.84
N THR A 323 -27.93 -22.15 26.12
CA THR A 323 -29.33 -22.20 26.57
C THR A 323 -29.95 -20.81 26.79
N ASN A 324 -29.14 -19.77 26.96
CA ASN A 324 -29.57 -18.37 27.07
C ASN A 324 -28.63 -17.48 26.23
N PRO A 325 -28.80 -17.46 24.90
CA PRO A 325 -27.90 -16.74 24.03
C PRO A 325 -28.06 -15.23 24.17
N ILE A 326 -26.92 -14.56 24.33
CA ILE A 326 -26.82 -13.12 24.45
C ILE A 326 -25.83 -12.65 23.39
N ILE A 327 -26.32 -11.85 22.43
CA ILE A 327 -25.50 -11.33 21.35
C ILE A 327 -24.74 -10.11 21.82
N VAL A 328 -23.44 -10.09 21.58
CA VAL A 328 -22.55 -8.92 21.77
C VAL A 328 -21.71 -8.76 20.51
N CYS A 329 -21.52 -7.54 20.03
CA CYS A 329 -20.66 -7.26 18.88
C CYS A 329 -19.50 -6.36 19.26
N ARG A 330 -18.39 -6.47 18.53
CA ARG A 330 -17.26 -5.53 18.55
C ARG A 330 -17.07 -4.99 17.15
N ALA A 331 -16.97 -3.67 17.01
CA ALA A 331 -16.52 -3.01 15.79
C ALA A 331 -15.04 -2.65 15.92
N TYR A 332 -14.26 -2.85 14.87
CA TYR A 332 -12.81 -2.56 14.86
C TYR A 332 -12.50 -1.50 13.80
N ASN A 333 -11.80 -0.44 14.17
CA ASN A 333 -11.27 0.52 13.23
C ASN A 333 -9.95 0.04 12.59
N ASN A 334 -9.43 0.80 11.62
CA ASN A 334 -8.25 0.38 10.87
C ASN A 334 -6.91 0.46 11.64
N PHE A 335 -6.97 0.94 12.88
CA PHE A 335 -5.90 0.86 13.88
C PHE A 335 -6.16 -0.22 14.94
N GLU A 336 -7.13 -1.10 14.69
CA GLU A 336 -7.40 -2.32 15.46
C GLU A 336 -7.96 -2.06 16.87
N LEU A 337 -8.36 -0.82 17.15
CA LEU A 337 -9.10 -0.44 18.35
C LEU A 337 -10.57 -0.82 18.19
N PHE A 338 -11.26 -1.06 19.32
CA PHE A 338 -12.61 -1.62 19.25
C PHE A 338 -13.59 -1.06 20.27
N THR A 339 -14.82 -0.87 19.82
CA THR A 339 -15.97 -0.58 20.68
C THR A 339 -16.88 -1.79 20.72
N GLN A 340 -17.27 -2.17 21.93
CA GLN A 340 -18.18 -3.28 22.18
C GLN A 340 -19.61 -2.77 22.38
N SER A 341 -20.59 -3.47 21.81
CA SER A 341 -21.99 -3.16 21.99
C SER A 341 -22.51 -3.51 23.40
N ALA A 342 -23.63 -2.89 23.77
CA ALA A 342 -24.48 -3.44 24.81
C ALA A 342 -24.99 -4.85 24.40
N PRO A 343 -25.30 -5.73 25.37
CA PRO A 343 -25.82 -7.05 25.06
C PRO A 343 -27.25 -7.00 24.49
N ALA A 344 -27.52 -7.79 23.45
CA ALA A 344 -28.86 -7.99 22.90
C ALA A 344 -29.35 -9.42 23.17
N VAL A 345 -30.49 -9.54 23.84
CA VAL A 345 -31.13 -10.83 24.14
C VAL A 345 -31.79 -11.37 22.88
N VAL A 346 -31.61 -12.66 22.61
CA VAL A 346 -32.29 -13.34 21.50
C VAL A 346 -33.75 -13.61 21.90
N PRO A 347 -34.75 -13.08 21.17
CA PRO A 347 -36.15 -13.25 21.53
C PRO A 347 -36.59 -14.73 21.54
N GLY A 348 -37.40 -15.09 22.54
CA GLY A 348 -37.99 -16.42 22.65
C GLY A 348 -37.11 -17.48 23.31
N TYR A 349 -36.01 -17.08 23.95
CA TYR A 349 -35.28 -17.83 24.97
C TYR A 349 -35.68 -17.40 26.38
#